data_AF-A0A6P7Z6X1-F1
#
_entry.id   AF-A0A6P7Z6X1-F1
#
_cell.length_a   1.000
_cell.length_b   1.000
_cell.length_c   1.000
_cell.angle_alpha   90.00
_cell.angle_beta   90.00
_cell.angle_gamma   90.00
#
_symmetry.space_group_name_H-M   'P 1'
#
loop_
_entity.id
_entity.type
_entity.pdbx_description
1 polymer ?
#
loop_
_entity_poly.entity_id
_entity_poly.type
_entity_poly.pdbx_seq_one_letter_code
_entity_poly.pdbx_strand_id
1 'polypeptide(L)'
;MLQRPVLQVLQRLVKPISTDSASLVLERSLNRVQLLGRVGQDPVMRQADGRNPVTIFSLATNEMWRSGESEAFQTGDISQKTTWHRVSVFRPGLRDVAYQYVKKG
;
A
#
# COMPACT_ATOMS: atom_id res chain seq x y z
N MET A 1 -43.72 -36.32 47.19
CA MET A 1 -43.15 -35.53 48.30
C MET A 1 -41.67 -35.90 48.46
N LEU A 2 -40.81 -34.89 48.54
CA LEU A 2 -39.35 -34.88 48.86
C LEU A 2 -38.40 -35.61 47.87
N GLN A 3 -37.62 -34.94 47.00
CA GLN A 3 -36.40 -34.09 47.18
C GLN A 3 -35.12 -34.84 47.64
N ARG A 4 -34.09 -34.75 46.76
CA ARG A 4 -32.60 -34.85 46.92
C ARG A 4 -31.93 -36.19 46.49
N PRO A 5 -30.72 -36.19 45.86
CA PRO A 5 -29.59 -35.33 46.20
C PRO A 5 -28.97 -34.48 45.07
N VAL A 6 -28.63 -33.27 45.48
CA VAL A 6 -27.60 -32.38 44.96
C VAL A 6 -26.25 -33.06 45.14
N LEU A 7 -25.53 -33.38 44.06
CA LEU A 7 -24.06 -33.53 44.04
C LEU A 7 -23.59 -34.06 42.67
N GLN A 8 -23.74 -33.28 41.59
CA GLN A 8 -23.01 -33.61 40.35
C GLN A 8 -22.94 -32.47 39.31
N VAL A 9 -22.76 -31.20 39.71
CA VAL A 9 -22.49 -30.13 38.73
C VAL A 9 -21.46 -29.13 39.23
N LEU A 10 -20.35 -29.60 39.80
CA LEU A 10 -19.28 -28.71 40.28
C LEU A 10 -17.88 -29.17 39.89
N GLN A 11 -17.73 -29.73 38.70
CA GLN A 11 -16.41 -29.87 38.07
C GLN A 11 -16.51 -29.60 36.58
N ARG A 12 -16.10 -28.39 36.20
CA ARG A 12 -15.32 -28.01 35.00
C ARG A 12 -15.63 -26.57 34.62
N LEU A 13 -15.25 -25.67 35.51
CA LEU A 13 -15.04 -24.27 35.15
C LEU A 13 -13.53 -24.00 35.16
N VAL A 14 -12.84 -24.71 34.26
CA VAL A 14 -11.54 -24.31 33.74
C VAL A 14 -11.62 -24.55 32.25
N LYS A 15 -11.99 -23.50 31.50
CA LYS A 15 -11.69 -23.49 30.07
C LYS A 15 -10.16 -23.59 29.98
N PRO A 16 -9.59 -24.56 29.24
CA PRO A 16 -8.18 -24.46 28.92
C PRO A 16 -8.02 -23.14 28.15
N ILE A 17 -7.16 -22.25 28.63
CA ILE A 17 -6.55 -21.25 27.75
C ILE A 17 -5.82 -22.10 26.71
N SER A 18 -6.45 -22.27 25.55
CA SER A 18 -5.78 -22.76 24.38
C SER A 18 -4.64 -21.78 24.13
N THR A 19 -3.42 -22.20 24.45
CA THR A 19 -2.21 -21.70 23.80
C THR A 19 -2.27 -22.16 22.34
N ASP A 20 -3.34 -21.81 21.63
CA ASP A 20 -3.33 -21.81 20.18
C ASP A 20 -2.39 -20.69 19.83
N SER A 21 -1.14 -21.08 19.61
CA SER A 21 -0.27 -20.40 18.67
C SER A 21 -1.04 -20.40 17.36
N ALA A 22 -1.97 -19.44 17.24
CA ALA A 22 -2.73 -19.19 16.04
C ALA A 22 -1.66 -19.07 14.97
N SER A 23 -1.57 -20.10 14.14
CA SER A 23 -0.82 -20.04 12.91
C SER A 23 -1.41 -18.82 12.21
N LEU A 24 -0.70 -17.71 12.26
CA LEU A 24 -0.99 -16.56 11.43
C LEU A 24 -0.66 -17.02 10.01
N VAL A 25 -1.51 -17.88 9.46
CA VAL A 25 -1.58 -18.15 8.04
C VAL A 25 -2.08 -16.84 7.48
N LEU A 26 -1.12 -15.94 7.26
CA LEU A 26 -1.36 -14.63 6.73
C LEU A 26 -2.03 -14.85 5.38
N GLU A 27 -3.26 -14.33 5.25
CA GLU A 27 -4.00 -14.41 4.01
C GLU A 27 -3.14 -13.84 2.87
N ARG A 28 -3.16 -14.51 1.72
CA ARG A 28 -2.39 -14.05 0.56
C ARG A 28 -2.98 -12.74 0.05
N SER A 29 -2.28 -11.63 0.29
CA SER A 29 -2.62 -10.30 -0.22
C SER A 29 -1.72 -9.88 -1.37
N LEU A 30 -2.20 -8.95 -2.21
CA LEU A 30 -1.48 -8.41 -3.36
C LEU A 30 -1.34 -6.90 -3.24
N ASN A 31 -0.10 -6.41 -3.27
CA ASN A 31 0.21 -4.98 -3.40
C ASN A 31 1.06 -4.78 -4.66
N ARG A 32 0.45 -4.21 -5.71
CA ARG A 32 1.10 -3.93 -6.98
C ARG A 32 0.62 -2.60 -7.52
N VAL A 33 1.57 -1.72 -7.83
CA VAL A 33 1.31 -0.42 -8.47
C VAL A 33 2.02 -0.40 -9.82
N GLN A 34 1.33 0.06 -10.86
CA GLN A 34 1.88 0.25 -12.20
C GLN A 34 1.66 1.71 -12.58
N LEU A 35 2.74 2.44 -12.90
CA LEU A 35 2.70 3.86 -13.24
C LEU A 35 3.42 4.08 -14.56
N LEU A 36 2.87 4.98 -15.38
CA LEU A 36 3.51 5.51 -16.57
C LEU A 36 3.36 7.03 -16.51
N GLY A 37 4.47 7.74 -16.62
CA GLY A 37 4.48 9.18 -16.43
C GLY A 37 5.83 9.82 -16.71
N ARG A 38 5.93 11.09 -16.33
CA ARG A 38 7.09 11.96 -16.56
C ARG A 38 7.84 12.21 -15.27
N VAL A 39 9.16 12.37 -15.34
CA VAL A 39 9.98 12.56 -14.14
C VAL A 39 10.12 14.04 -13.84
N GLY A 40 9.77 14.45 -12.61
CA GLY A 40 9.71 15.87 -12.24
C GLY A 40 11.07 16.53 -12.00
N GLN A 41 12.02 15.74 -11.48
CA GLN A 41 13.36 16.19 -11.11
C GLN A 41 14.35 15.05 -11.27
N ASP A 42 15.63 15.40 -11.43
CA ASP A 42 16.70 14.39 -11.49
C ASP A 42 16.71 13.51 -10.23
N PRO A 43 17.02 12.21 -10.37
CA PRO A 43 17.01 11.28 -9.26
C PRO A 43 18.09 11.63 -8.23
N VAL A 44 17.74 11.54 -6.96
CA VAL A 44 18.66 11.79 -5.83
C VAL A 44 18.99 10.46 -5.18
N MET A 45 20.28 10.12 -5.13
CA MET A 45 20.76 8.99 -4.33
C MET A 45 20.96 9.45 -2.88
N ARG A 46 20.23 8.82 -1.95
CA ARG A 46 20.41 9.04 -0.51
C ARG A 46 21.04 7.79 0.10
N GLN A 47 22.17 7.99 0.77
CA GLN A 47 22.79 7.01 1.65
C GLN A 47 22.66 7.56 3.07
N ALA A 48 21.89 6.88 3.91
CA ALA A 48 21.81 7.20 5.33
C ALA A 48 22.79 6.29 6.07
N ASP A 49 23.43 6.81 7.12
CA ASP A 49 24.42 6.07 7.89
C ASP A 49 23.83 4.73 8.39
N GLY A 50 24.49 3.63 8.03
CA GLY A 50 24.05 2.27 8.35
C GLY A 50 22.90 1.71 7.50
N ARG A 51 22.38 2.43 6.49
CA ARG A 51 21.33 1.94 5.57
C ARG A 51 21.84 1.80 4.15
N ASN A 52 21.26 0.81 3.45
CA ASN A 52 21.50 0.62 2.01
C ASN A 52 21.13 1.90 1.23
N PRO A 53 21.93 2.30 0.23
CA PRO A 53 21.62 3.48 -0.56
C PRO A 53 20.33 3.29 -1.36
N VAL A 54 19.59 4.39 -1.51
CA VAL A 54 18.26 4.44 -2.13
C VAL A 54 18.24 5.57 -3.16
N THR A 55 17.75 5.27 -4.36
CA THR A 55 17.50 6.28 -5.40
C THR A 55 16.06 6.74 -5.32
N ILE A 56 15.85 8.06 -5.22
CA ILE A 56 14.53 8.67 -5.06
C ILE A 56 14.27 9.67 -6.18
N PHE A 57 13.08 9.61 -6.79
CA PHE A 57 12.63 10.60 -7.78
C PHE A 57 11.12 10.80 -7.71
N SER A 58 10.64 11.89 -8.30
CA SER A 58 9.20 12.17 -8.44
C SER A 58 8.70 11.83 -9.84
N LEU A 59 7.50 11.26 -9.93
CA LEU A 59 6.85 10.90 -11.19
C LEU A 59 5.46 11.52 -11.26
N ALA A 60 5.19 12.25 -12.34
CA ALA A 60 3.89 12.87 -12.62
C ALA A 60 3.05 11.94 -13.48
N THR A 61 1.82 11.66 -13.05
CA THR A 61 0.78 11.03 -13.86
C THR A 61 -0.37 12.00 -14.08
N ASN A 62 -0.89 12.06 -15.29
CA ASN A 62 -2.01 12.93 -15.65
C ASN A 62 -3.28 12.10 -15.84
N GLU A 63 -4.38 12.58 -15.27
CA GLU A 63 -5.72 12.06 -15.47
C GLU A 63 -6.54 13.15 -16.14
N MET A 64 -7.18 12.83 -17.27
CA MET A 64 -8.03 13.74 -18.03
C MET A 64 -9.45 13.18 -18.03
N TRP A 65 -10.42 14.02 -17.70
CA TRP A 65 -11.83 13.66 -17.69
C TRP A 65 -12.67 14.79 -18.28
N ARG A 66 -13.82 14.45 -18.86
CA ARG A 66 -14.75 15.44 -19.42
C ARG A 66 -15.69 15.88 -18.31
N SER A 67 -15.73 17.17 -18.03
CA SER A 67 -16.70 17.77 -17.13
C SER A 67 -18.01 17.99 -17.88
N GLY A 68 -18.99 17.13 -17.65
CA GLY A 68 -20.33 17.25 -18.24
C GLY A 68 -21.27 16.20 -17.68
N GLU A 69 -21.97 16.54 -16.60
CA GLU A 69 -22.99 15.68 -15.97
C GLU A 69 -24.43 16.14 -16.24
N SER A 70 -24.64 17.18 -17.06
CA SER A 70 -25.98 17.68 -17.33
C SER A 70 -26.34 17.55 -18.82
N GLU A 71 -27.45 16.86 -19.08
CA GLU A 71 -28.08 16.59 -20.38
C GLU A 71 -28.53 17.84 -21.17
N ALA A 72 -28.04 19.04 -20.83
CA ALA A 72 -28.41 20.29 -21.47
C ALA A 72 -27.16 21.11 -21.80
N PHE A 73 -26.68 20.91 -23.04
CA PHE A 73 -26.02 21.92 -23.88
C PHE A 73 -25.16 22.98 -23.17
N GLN A 74 -23.99 22.64 -22.64
CA GLN A 74 -22.88 23.61 -22.55
C GLN A 74 -21.56 22.87 -22.80
N THR A 75 -20.77 23.42 -23.72
CA THR A 75 -19.42 23.03 -24.14
C THR A 75 -18.63 22.25 -23.08
N GLY A 76 -18.32 21.00 -23.39
CA GLY A 76 -17.63 20.08 -22.48
C GLY A 76 -16.18 20.50 -22.23
N ASP A 77 -15.94 21.09 -21.07
CA ASP A 77 -14.59 21.39 -20.61
C ASP A 77 -13.85 20.09 -20.26
N ILE A 78 -12.67 19.89 -20.84
CA ILE A 78 -11.77 18.79 -20.48
C ILE A 78 -10.96 19.24 -19.28
N SER A 79 -11.21 18.62 -18.13
CA SER A 79 -10.44 18.84 -16.91
C SER A 79 -9.23 17.91 -16.86
N GLN A 80 -8.09 18.43 -16.40
CA GLN A 80 -6.87 17.68 -16.20
C GLN A 80 -6.41 17.77 -14.74
N LYS A 81 -6.07 16.63 -14.14
CA LYS A 81 -5.49 16.52 -12.81
C LYS A 81 -4.13 15.83 -12.89
N THR A 82 -3.10 16.46 -12.32
CA THR A 82 -1.76 15.88 -12.22
C THR A 82 -1.53 15.36 -10.80
N THR A 83 -1.12 14.10 -10.69
CA THR A 83 -0.74 13.47 -9.42
C THR A 83 0.76 13.21 -9.39
N TRP A 84 1.39 13.55 -8.26
CA TRP A 84 2.82 13.38 -8.05
C TRP A 84 3.10 12.19 -7.14
N HIS A 85 3.87 11.23 -7.66
CA HIS A 85 4.27 10.02 -6.94
C HIS A 85 5.73 10.13 -6.52
N ARG A 86 6.05 9.73 -5.29
CA ARG A 86 7.43 9.62 -4.82
C ARG A 86 7.90 8.17 -4.95
N VAL A 87 8.80 7.90 -5.89
CA VAL A 87 9.32 6.56 -6.16
C VAL A 87 10.65 6.38 -5.41
N SER A 88 10.78 5.26 -4.68
CA SER A 88 12.00 4.90 -3.95
C SER A 88 12.50 3.54 -4.43
N VAL A 89 13.72 3.48 -4.96
CA VAL A 89 14.31 2.27 -5.53
C VAL A 89 15.42 1.77 -4.61
N PHE A 90 15.21 0.58 -4.02
CA PHE A 90 16.14 -0.04 -3.08
C PHE A 90 17.00 -1.15 -3.70
N ARG A 91 16.51 -1.79 -4.78
CA ARG A 91 17.17 -2.94 -5.39
C ARG A 91 18.53 -2.51 -5.97
N PRO A 92 19.67 -3.14 -5.57
CA PRO A 92 21.01 -2.67 -5.93
C PRO A 92 21.26 -2.44 -7.43
N GLY A 93 20.90 -3.38 -8.31
CA GLY A 93 21.09 -3.16 -9.75
C GLY A 93 20.13 -2.11 -10.34
N LEU A 94 18.89 -2.03 -9.84
CA LEU A 94 17.89 -1.11 -10.40
C LEU A 94 18.11 0.32 -9.91
N ARG A 95 18.59 0.52 -8.67
CA ARG A 95 18.82 1.86 -8.11
C ARG A 95 19.96 2.57 -8.84
N ASP A 96 21.00 1.83 -9.24
CA ASP A 96 22.17 2.36 -9.94
C ASP A 96 21.79 2.76 -11.36
N VAL A 97 21.04 1.90 -12.06
CA VAL A 97 20.44 2.19 -13.37
C VAL A 97 19.50 3.39 -13.29
N ALA A 98 18.62 3.44 -12.29
CA ALA A 98 17.70 4.56 -12.10
C ALA A 98 18.48 5.87 -11.90
N TYR A 99 19.55 5.87 -11.11
CA TYR A 99 20.33 7.07 -10.86
C TYR A 99 21.12 7.55 -12.10
N GLN A 100 21.69 6.60 -12.86
CA GLN A 100 22.48 6.92 -14.05
C GLN A 100 21.63 7.43 -15.20
N TYR A 101 20.51 6.74 -15.49
CA TYR A 101 19.75 6.94 -16.72
C TYR A 101 18.48 7.78 -16.55
N VAL A 102 17.86 7.80 -15.37
CA VAL A 102 16.69 8.66 -15.17
C VAL A 102 17.15 10.10 -15.09
N LYS A 103 16.47 10.97 -15.83
CA LYS A 103 16.64 12.43 -15.83
C LYS A 103 15.27 13.09 -15.79
N LYS A 104 15.23 14.36 -15.39
CA LYS A 104 14.05 15.20 -15.52
C LYS A 104 13.56 15.17 -16.99
N GLY A 105 12.28 14.85 -17.20
CA GLY A 105 11.68 14.71 -18.54
C GLY A 105 10.71 13.55 -18.66
#